data_AF-A0A0G0BF39-F1
#
_entry.id   AF-A0A0G0BF39-F1
#
_cell.length_a   1.000
_cell.length_b   1.000
_cell.length_c   1.000
_cell.angle_alpha   90.00
_cell.angle_beta   90.00
_cell.angle_gamma   90.00
#
_symmetry.space_group_name_H-M   'P 1'
#
loop_
_entity.id
_entity.type
_entity.pdbx_description
1 polymer ?
#
loop_
_entity_poly.entity_id
_entity_poly.type
_entity_poly.pdbx_seq_one_letter_code
_entity_poly.pdbx_strand_id
1 'polypeptide(L)'
;MTSPIAGIDGRYYYYSHNMCNLVTTGQLVKAGDVVGGMDSSGNAISTYEHVHFQISDQADMRTIPENYPHFIQPWADFCEKLHMCGPLNIDQYPEFN
;
A
#
# COMPACT_ATOMS: atom_id res chain seq x y z
N MET A 1 -11.04 8.97 4.31
CA MET A 1 -9.73 8.87 3.66
C MET A 1 -8.67 9.20 4.69
N THR A 2 -7.73 8.29 4.90
CA THR A 2 -6.50 8.51 5.65
C THR A 2 -5.53 9.35 4.82
N SER A 3 -4.72 10.20 5.45
CA SER A 3 -3.52 10.72 4.79
C SER A 3 -2.50 9.59 4.64
N PRO A 4 -1.67 9.57 3.58
CA PRO A 4 -0.60 8.58 3.47
C PRO A 4 0.44 8.77 4.59
N ILE A 5 1.17 7.69 4.87
CA ILE A 5 2.36 7.73 5.71
C ILE A 5 3.53 8.16 4.81
N ALA A 6 4.19 9.26 5.17
CA ALA A 6 5.41 9.70 4.51
C ALA A 6 6.62 8.91 5.04
N GLY A 7 7.30 8.20 4.15
CA GLY A 7 8.54 7.50 4.43
C GLY A 7 9.75 8.44 4.41
N ILE A 8 10.76 8.11 5.20
CA ILE A 8 12.06 8.80 5.19
C ILE A 8 12.83 8.54 3.89
N ASP A 9 12.41 7.54 3.12
CA ASP A 9 12.93 7.20 1.80
C ASP A 9 12.33 8.07 0.67
N GLY A 10 11.51 9.07 1.04
CA GLY A 10 10.88 10.00 0.09
C GLY A 10 9.62 9.45 -0.57
N ARG A 11 9.16 8.26 -0.17
CA ARG A 11 7.95 7.64 -0.70
C ARG A 11 6.77 7.86 0.24
N TYR A 12 5.58 7.70 -0.31
CA TYR A 12 4.33 7.71 0.43
C TYR A 12 3.75 6.29 0.42
N TYR A 13 3.12 5.92 1.53
CA TYR A 13 2.47 4.62 1.72
C TYR A 13 1.02 4.82 2.10
N TYR A 14 0.11 4.21 1.36
CA TYR A 14 -1.32 4.39 1.56
C TYR A 14 -2.00 3.05 1.83
N TYR A 15 -2.79 3.02 2.91
CA TYR A 15 -3.57 1.87 3.37
C TYR A 15 -5.04 2.30 3.46
N SER A 16 -5.92 1.64 2.71
CA SER A 16 -7.35 1.95 2.63
C SER A 16 -8.23 0.73 2.92
N HIS A 17 -9.52 1.01 3.09
CA HIS A 17 -10.58 0.09 3.52
C HIS A 17 -10.48 -0.35 4.98
N ASN A 18 -9.71 0.38 5.78
CA ASN A 18 -9.52 0.09 7.20
C ASN A 18 -10.84 0.22 7.99
N MET A 19 -11.10 -0.66 8.97
CA MET A 19 -12.15 -0.44 10.00
C MET A 19 -11.80 0.76 10.88
N CYS A 20 -10.51 0.97 11.15
CA CYS A 20 -10.02 2.05 11.99
C CYS A 20 -8.55 2.37 11.68
N ASN A 21 -8.15 3.59 12.02
CA ASN A 21 -6.75 4.00 12.01
C ASN A 21 -6.27 4.06 13.45
N LEU A 22 -5.10 3.47 13.70
CA LEU A 22 -4.50 3.37 15.03
C LEU A 22 -3.34 4.37 15.21
N VAL A 23 -3.20 5.30 14.26
CA VAL A 23 -2.20 6.36 14.24
C VAL A 23 -2.87 7.70 13.97
N THR A 24 -2.24 8.77 14.44
CA THR A 24 -2.68 10.16 14.20
C THR A 24 -1.73 10.89 13.26
N THR A 25 -2.21 11.92 12.57
CA THR A 25 -1.36 12.81 11.75
C THR A 25 -0.22 13.40 12.59
N GLY A 26 1.01 13.32 12.07
CA GLY A 26 2.22 13.77 12.75
C GLY A 26 2.87 12.73 13.67
N GLN A 27 2.21 11.59 13.91
CA GLN A 27 2.82 10.47 14.63
C GLN A 27 3.93 9.82 13.79
N LEU A 28 5.09 9.60 14.40
CA LEU A 28 6.16 8.79 13.83
C LEU A 28 5.87 7.31 14.05
N VAL A 29 6.11 6.50 13.02
CA VAL A 29 5.97 5.04 13.05
C VAL A 29 7.21 4.40 12.44
N LYS A 30 7.47 3.15 12.78
CA LYS A 30 8.49 2.30 12.14
C LYS A 30 7.84 1.12 11.41
N ALA A 31 8.59 0.51 10.50
CA ALA A 31 8.17 -0.74 9.87
C ALA A 31 7.85 -1.80 10.95
N GLY A 32 6.71 -2.47 10.79
CA GLY A 32 6.18 -3.45 11.73
C GLY A 32 5.24 -2.90 12.80
N ASP A 33 5.11 -1.57 12.95
CA ASP A 33 4.09 -0.99 13.82
C ASP A 33 2.69 -1.21 13.25
N VAL A 34 1.71 -1.42 14.12
CA VAL A 34 0.30 -1.56 13.73
C VAL A 34 -0.30 -0.17 13.50
N VAL A 35 -0.72 0.12 12.27
CA VAL A 35 -1.23 1.45 11.87
C VAL A 35 -2.75 1.51 11.65
N GLY A 36 -3.42 0.36 11.56
CA GLY A 36 -4.87 0.27 11.35
C GLY A 36 -5.37 -1.18 11.36
N GLY A 37 -6.68 -1.35 11.36
CA GLY A 37 -7.34 -2.66 11.19
C GLY A 37 -7.94 -2.81 9.80
N MET A 38 -7.82 -3.98 9.17
CA MET A 38 -8.42 -4.29 7.86
C MET A 38 -9.95 -4.42 7.95
N ASP A 39 -10.66 -3.99 6.91
CA ASP A 39 -12.09 -4.21 6.71
C ASP A 39 -12.44 -3.98 5.22
N SER A 40 -13.65 -3.52 4.93
CA SER A 40 -14.23 -3.24 3.64
C SER A 40 -14.71 -1.78 3.55
N SER A 41 -14.21 -0.87 4.38
CA SER A 41 -14.78 0.49 4.50
C SER A 41 -14.65 1.33 3.21
N GLY A 42 -15.51 2.36 3.09
CA GLY A 42 -15.51 3.28 1.95
C GLY A 42 -16.19 2.68 0.71
N ASN A 43 -15.55 2.82 -0.46
CA ASN A 43 -16.08 2.30 -1.73
C ASN A 43 -15.90 0.78 -1.90
N ALA A 44 -15.39 0.08 -0.88
CA ALA A 44 -15.28 -1.38 -0.84
C ALA A 44 -16.39 -2.05 -0.02
N ILE A 45 -17.38 -1.30 0.50
CA ILE A 45 -18.34 -1.77 1.53
C ILE A 45 -19.21 -2.95 1.08
N SER A 46 -19.31 -3.17 -0.24
CA SER A 46 -20.04 -4.30 -0.84
C SER A 46 -19.14 -5.44 -1.32
N THR A 47 -17.85 -5.44 -0.94
CA THR A 47 -16.86 -6.45 -1.31
C THR A 47 -16.32 -7.17 -0.07
N TYR A 48 -15.58 -8.26 -0.26
CA TYR A 48 -14.87 -8.91 0.84
C TYR A 48 -13.85 -7.97 1.49
N GLU A 49 -13.61 -8.15 2.79
CA GLU A 49 -12.60 -7.42 3.53
C GLU A 49 -11.21 -7.58 2.89
N HIS A 50 -10.53 -6.47 2.65
CA HIS A 50 -9.20 -6.45 2.06
C HIS A 50 -8.48 -5.15 2.40
N VAL A 51 -7.14 -5.16 2.29
CA VAL A 51 -6.34 -3.94 2.33
C VAL A 51 -6.06 -3.51 0.90
N HIS A 52 -6.42 -2.28 0.57
CA HIS A 52 -5.87 -1.61 -0.61
C HIS A 52 -4.56 -0.92 -0.20
N PHE A 53 -3.46 -1.34 -0.84
CA PHE A 53 -2.13 -0.84 -0.55
C PHE A 53 -1.50 -0.19 -1.79
N GLN A 54 -0.95 1.01 -1.62
CA GLN A 54 -0.27 1.77 -2.67
C GLN A 54 1.02 2.38 -2.17
N ILE A 55 1.98 2.51 -3.09
CA ILE A 55 3.23 3.24 -2.91
C ILE A 55 3.34 4.28 -4.03
N SER A 56 3.72 5.51 -3.69
CA SER A 56 3.88 6.60 -4.65
C SER A 56 5.06 7.50 -4.28
N ASP A 57 5.67 8.17 -5.26
CA ASP A 57 6.58 9.30 -5.01
C ASP A 57 5.84 10.65 -4.81
N GLN A 58 4.52 10.66 -5.01
CA GLN A 58 3.64 11.81 -4.77
C GLN A 58 2.72 11.61 -3.56
N ALA A 59 2.50 12.70 -2.83
CA ALA A 59 1.66 12.71 -1.62
C ALA A 59 0.15 12.59 -1.89
N ASP A 60 -0.31 12.91 -3.11
CA ASP A 60 -1.75 13.01 -3.40
C ASP A 60 -2.44 11.63 -3.44
N MET A 61 -1.67 10.56 -3.67
CA MET A 61 -2.09 9.16 -3.73
C MET A 61 -3.34 8.89 -4.59
N ARG A 62 -3.67 9.80 -5.50
CA ARG A 62 -4.96 9.74 -6.19
C ARG A 62 -4.85 8.78 -7.37
N THR A 63 -5.72 7.78 -7.44
CA THR A 63 -5.77 6.85 -8.58
C THR A 63 -6.42 7.49 -9.81
N ILE A 64 -5.69 8.40 -10.45
CA ILE A 64 -6.03 9.06 -11.72
C ILE A 64 -4.87 8.88 -12.72
N PRO A 65 -5.13 8.92 -14.05
CA PRO A 65 -4.11 8.67 -15.07
C PRO A 65 -2.83 9.49 -14.92
N GLU A 66 -2.95 10.73 -14.48
CA GLU A 66 -1.83 11.65 -14.27
C GLU A 66 -0.84 11.12 -13.22
N ASN A 67 -1.31 10.33 -12.25
CA ASN A 67 -0.51 9.77 -11.19
C ASN A 67 0.03 8.36 -11.47
N TYR A 68 -0.40 7.71 -12.55
CA TYR A 68 0.05 6.34 -12.85
C TYR A 68 1.56 6.20 -12.99
N PRO A 69 2.31 7.15 -13.59
CA PRO A 69 3.78 7.07 -13.65
C PRO A 69 4.46 7.19 -12.27
N HIS A 70 3.77 7.71 -11.27
CA HIS A 70 4.28 7.94 -9.91
C HIS A 70 4.05 6.76 -8.98
N PHE A 71 3.15 5.83 -9.35
CA PHE A 71 2.92 4.62 -8.58
C PHE A 71 4.08 3.64 -8.74
N ILE A 72 4.62 3.24 -7.60
CA ILE A 72 5.75 2.33 -7.53
C ILE A 72 5.19 0.91 -7.43
N GLN A 73 5.58 0.06 -8.37
CA GLN A 73 5.13 -1.32 -8.38
C GLN A 73 5.64 -2.05 -7.13
N PRO A 74 4.74 -2.53 -6.24
CA PRO A 74 5.15 -3.03 -4.93
C PRO A 74 5.96 -4.34 -5.02
N TRP A 75 5.84 -5.09 -6.12
CA TRP A 75 6.48 -6.40 -6.26
C TRP A 75 8.01 -6.32 -6.15
N ALA A 76 8.63 -5.23 -6.59
CA ALA A 76 10.10 -5.09 -6.55
C ALA A 76 10.58 -5.08 -5.11
N ASP A 77 9.90 -4.28 -4.29
CA ASP A 77 10.24 -4.12 -2.89
C ASP A 77 9.71 -5.28 -2.03
N PHE A 78 8.49 -5.77 -2.26
CA PHE A 78 7.93 -6.89 -1.49
C PHE A 78 8.66 -8.22 -1.76
N CYS A 79 9.01 -8.52 -3.02
CA CYS A 79 9.70 -9.76 -3.34
C CYS A 79 11.18 -9.70 -3.00
N GLU A 80 11.88 -8.65 -3.42
CA GLU A 80 13.34 -8.64 -3.35
C GLU A 80 13.85 -8.17 -1.99
N LYS A 81 13.23 -7.15 -1.38
CA LYS A 81 13.71 -6.56 -0.12
C LYS A 81 13.04 -7.15 1.11
N LEU A 82 11.76 -7.48 1.02
CA LEU A 82 10.98 -7.98 2.15
C LEU A 82 10.80 -9.51 2.14
N HIS A 83 11.19 -10.19 1.06
CA HIS A 83 11.03 -11.64 0.90
C HIS A 83 9.60 -12.14 1.14
N MET A 84 8.60 -11.30 0.85
CA MET A 84 7.19 -11.56 1.16
C MET A 84 6.41 -12.24 0.03
N CYS A 85 7.04 -12.42 -1.12
CA CYS A 85 6.50 -13.25 -2.18
C CYS A 85 6.75 -14.69 -1.75
N GLY A 86 5.70 -15.39 -1.30
CA GLY A 86 5.75 -16.84 -1.12
C GLY A 86 6.37 -17.53 -2.35
N PRO A 87 6.78 -18.81 -2.27
CA PRO A 87 7.70 -19.43 -3.22
C PRO A 87 7.44 -18.97 -4.65
N LEU A 88 8.38 -18.18 -5.19
CA LEU A 88 8.28 -17.56 -6.51
C LEU A 88 8.13 -18.66 -7.57
N ASN A 89 6.90 -19.02 -7.89
CA ASN A 89 6.62 -19.86 -9.04
C ASN A 89 6.50 -18.93 -10.24
N ILE A 90 7.65 -18.62 -10.85
CA ILE A 90 7.76 -17.66 -11.95
C ILE A 90 6.87 -18.06 -13.14
N ASP A 91 6.51 -19.34 -13.22
CA ASP A 91 5.64 -19.91 -14.27
C ASP A 91 4.16 -19.50 -14.11
N GLN A 92 3.77 -18.92 -12.97
CA GLN A 92 2.38 -18.49 -12.71
C GLN A 92 2.08 -17.06 -13.21
N TYR A 93 3.10 -16.27 -13.55
CA TYR A 93 2.95 -14.87 -13.98
C TYR A 93 3.76 -14.59 -15.25
N PRO A 94 3.29 -15.03 -16.43
CA PRO A 94 4.02 -14.90 -17.69
C PRO A 94 4.19 -13.44 -18.17
N GLU A 95 3.51 -12.47 -17.55
CA GLU A 95 3.66 -11.04 -17.83
C GLU A 95 4.98 -10.41 -17.36
N PHE A 96 5.86 -11.18 -16.72
CA PHE A 96 7.17 -10.74 -16.22
C PHE A 96 8.38 -11.31 -17.00
N ASN A 97 8.17 -11.90 -18.18
CA ASN A 97 9.23 -12.30 -19.14
C ASN A 97 9.38 -11.28 -20.28
#